data_AF-A0A4Q2YNQ3-F1
#
_entry.id   AF-A0A4Q2YNQ3-F1
#
_cell.length_a   1.000
_cell.length_b   1.000
_cell.length_c   1.000
_cell.angle_alpha   90.00
_cell.angle_beta   90.00
_cell.angle_gamma   90.00
#
_symmetry.space_group_name_H-M   'P 1'
#
loop_
_entity.id
_entity.type
_entity.pdbx_description
1 polymer ?
#
loop_
_entity_poly.entity_id
_entity_poly.type
_entity_poly.pdbx_seq_one_letter_code
_entity_poly.pdbx_strand_id
1 'polypeptide(L)'
;VRLFDRIFDHHVMNRMQEVVNDALRGPENHLPIIVEQTHARLDIIYAWLDKELAGGGWATPYGFTLADCAAAPSLFYADWVYQIPEKYENLRSYRARLLAHPTVSRCVEEARPYRAYFPLGAPDRD
;
A
#
# COMPACT_ATOMS: atom_id res chain seq x y z
N VAL A 1 0.51 4.94 17.53
CA VAL A 1 -0.34 5.54 16.46
C VAL A 1 0.47 6.46 15.56
N ARG A 2 0.92 7.65 16.01
CA ARG A 2 1.62 8.64 15.16
C ARG A 2 2.81 8.10 14.36
N LEU A 3 3.64 7.24 14.97
CA LEU A 3 4.78 6.63 14.27
C LEU A 3 4.32 5.86 13.03
N PHE A 4 3.44 4.87 13.21
CA PHE A 4 2.96 4.04 12.09
C PHE A 4 2.19 4.85 11.05
N ASP A 5 1.37 5.80 11.49
CA ASP A 5 0.70 6.76 10.59
C ASP A 5 1.72 7.48 9.67
N ARG A 6 2.79 8.05 10.22
CA ARG A 6 3.85 8.68 9.42
C ARG A 6 4.65 7.69 8.57
N ILE A 7 4.83 6.45 9.04
CA ILE A 7 5.50 5.40 8.26
C ILE A 7 4.68 5.05 7.01
N PHE A 8 3.38 4.79 7.16
CA PHE A 8 2.53 4.47 6.02
C PHE A 8 2.43 5.64 5.05
N ASP A 9 2.27 6.88 5.53
CA ASP A 9 2.25 8.07 4.67
C ASP A 9 3.59 8.27 3.91
N HIS A 10 4.73 8.31 4.60
CA HIS A 10 5.98 8.74 3.98
C HIS A 10 6.78 7.64 3.30
N HIS A 11 6.68 6.41 3.81
CA HIS A 11 7.52 5.31 3.35
C HIS A 11 6.75 4.31 2.50
N VAL A 12 5.40 4.34 2.51
CA VAL A 12 4.57 3.53 1.61
C VAL A 12 3.84 4.44 0.62
N MET A 13 2.91 5.29 1.08
CA MET A 13 2.08 6.17 0.22
C MET A 13 2.91 7.06 -0.70
N ASN A 14 3.80 7.86 -0.14
CA ASN A 14 4.61 8.74 -0.98
C ASN A 14 5.50 7.97 -1.96
N ARG A 15 5.93 6.74 -1.63
CA ARG A 15 6.81 5.95 -2.51
C ARG A 15 6.05 5.38 -3.69
N MET A 16 4.90 4.74 -3.48
CA MET A 16 4.14 4.23 -4.63
C MET A 16 3.58 5.37 -5.49
N GLN A 17 3.24 6.52 -4.87
CA GLN A 17 2.76 7.69 -5.59
C GLN A 17 3.77 8.22 -6.61
N GLU A 18 5.09 8.05 -6.39
CA GLU A 18 6.10 8.43 -7.40
C GLU A 18 5.90 7.69 -8.73
N VAL A 19 5.51 6.40 -8.69
CA VAL A 19 5.26 5.60 -9.91
C VAL A 19 3.96 6.02 -10.58
N VAL A 20 2.93 6.33 -9.79
CA VAL A 20 1.67 6.88 -10.32
C VAL A 20 1.92 8.24 -10.98
N ASN A 21 2.67 9.14 -10.33
CA ASN A 21 3.05 10.43 -10.87
C ASN A 21 3.85 10.27 -12.17
N ASP A 22 4.69 9.25 -12.27
CA ASP A 22 5.44 8.95 -13.48
C ASP A 22 4.56 8.46 -14.63
N ALA A 23 3.61 7.56 -14.36
CA ALA A 23 2.64 7.14 -15.36
C ALA A 23 1.79 8.31 -15.89
N LEU A 24 1.45 9.27 -15.03
CA LEU A 24 0.70 10.48 -15.42
C LEU A 24 1.47 11.42 -16.36
N ARG A 25 2.80 11.29 -16.50
CA ARG A 25 3.59 12.08 -17.47
C ARG A 25 3.34 11.65 -18.92
N GLY A 26 2.70 10.52 -19.11
CA GLY A 26 2.49 9.89 -20.42
C GLY A 26 3.68 9.03 -20.87
N PRO A 27 3.48 8.15 -21.85
CA PRO A 27 4.45 7.12 -22.24
C PRO A 27 5.79 7.70 -22.73
N GLU A 28 5.78 8.87 -23.38
CA GLU A 28 6.98 9.54 -23.91
C GLU A 28 7.90 10.10 -22.81
N ASN A 29 7.38 10.32 -21.61
CA ASN A 29 8.08 10.96 -20.49
C ASN A 29 8.29 10.00 -19.30
N HIS A 30 8.00 8.71 -19.49
CA HIS A 30 8.18 7.68 -18.48
C HIS A 30 9.66 7.51 -18.13
N LEU A 31 9.99 7.46 -16.84
CA LEU A 31 11.37 7.29 -16.37
C LEU A 31 11.51 5.95 -15.63
N PRO A 32 12.07 4.91 -16.27
CA PRO A 32 12.20 3.56 -15.67
C PRO A 32 12.93 3.56 -14.32
N ILE A 33 13.87 4.48 -14.13
CA ILE A 33 14.62 4.62 -12.87
C ILE A 33 13.72 4.97 -11.67
N ILE A 34 12.58 5.64 -11.88
CA ILE A 34 11.64 5.94 -10.81
C ILE A 34 10.99 4.64 -10.31
N VAL A 35 10.59 3.76 -11.23
CA VAL A 35 10.01 2.45 -10.91
C VAL A 35 11.00 1.60 -10.12
N GLU A 36 12.23 1.47 -10.62
CA GLU A 36 13.29 0.68 -9.97
C GLU A 36 13.57 1.19 -8.55
N GLN A 37 13.76 2.49 -8.39
CA GLN A 37 14.04 3.05 -7.07
C GLN A 37 12.85 2.97 -6.11
N THR A 38 11.62 3.08 -6.62
CA THR A 38 10.42 2.89 -5.80
C THR A 38 10.32 1.44 -5.33
N HIS A 39 10.51 0.45 -6.20
CA HIS A 39 10.49 -0.95 -5.81
C HIS A 39 11.55 -1.26 -4.74
N ALA A 40 12.78 -0.78 -4.92
CA ALA A 40 13.85 -0.96 -3.94
C ALA A 40 13.52 -0.34 -2.57
N ARG A 41 12.85 0.83 -2.55
CA ARG A 41 12.41 1.47 -1.30
C ARG A 41 11.22 0.76 -0.66
N LEU A 42 10.31 0.24 -1.48
CA LEU A 42 9.19 -0.57 -1.01
C LEU A 42 9.68 -1.89 -0.41
N ASP A 43 10.66 -2.57 -1.01
CA ASP A 43 11.27 -3.77 -0.43
C ASP A 43 11.85 -3.53 0.97
N ILE A 44 12.52 -2.38 1.19
CA ILE A 44 13.08 -2.01 2.50
C ILE A 44 11.96 -1.85 3.52
N ILE A 45 10.92 -1.06 3.20
CA ILE A 45 9.85 -0.79 4.17
C ILE A 45 8.96 -2.02 4.39
N TYR A 46 8.74 -2.84 3.37
CA TYR A 46 8.01 -4.11 3.50
C TYR A 46 8.73 -5.06 4.44
N ALA A 47 10.06 -5.20 4.30
CA ALA A 47 10.86 -6.02 5.20
C ALA A 47 10.84 -5.54 6.65
N TRP A 48 10.76 -4.23 6.87
CA TRP A 48 10.63 -3.66 8.22
C TRP A 48 9.23 -3.86 8.78
N LEU A 49 8.18 -3.51 8.02
CA LEU A 49 6.79 -3.66 8.44
C LEU A 49 6.44 -5.12 8.77
N ASP A 50 6.95 -6.07 7.98
CA ASP A 50 6.71 -7.50 8.22
C ASP A 50 7.23 -7.95 9.60
N LYS A 51 8.37 -7.41 10.05
CA LYS A 51 8.91 -7.69 11.38
C LYS A 51 8.10 -7.02 12.47
N GLU A 52 7.76 -5.74 12.29
CA GLU A 52 7.01 -4.96 13.28
C GLU A 52 5.58 -5.48 13.49
N LEU A 53 4.97 -6.06 12.44
CA LEU A 53 3.62 -6.60 12.46
C LEU A 53 3.57 -8.09 12.87
N ALA A 54 4.70 -8.70 13.25
CA ALA A 54 4.77 -10.10 13.65
C ALA A 54 3.94 -10.43 14.89
N GLY A 55 3.62 -9.43 15.73
CA GLY A 55 2.73 -9.58 16.88
C GLY A 55 1.26 -9.84 16.51
N GLY A 56 0.89 -9.70 15.23
CA GLY A 56 -0.48 -9.84 14.76
C GLY A 56 -1.39 -8.67 15.15
N GLY A 57 -2.68 -8.78 14.83
CA GLY A 57 -3.66 -7.72 15.09
C GLY A 57 -3.50 -6.52 14.16
N TRP A 58 -3.56 -5.32 14.73
CA TRP A 58 -3.52 -4.02 14.05
C TRP A 58 -2.14 -3.37 14.16
N ALA A 59 -1.90 -2.24 13.50
CA ALA A 59 -0.61 -1.53 13.54
C ALA A 59 -0.17 -1.13 14.96
N THR A 60 -1.09 -1.08 15.92
CA THR A 60 -0.80 -0.76 17.32
C THR A 60 -1.60 -1.69 18.25
N PRO A 61 -1.17 -1.86 19.51
CA PRO A 61 -1.90 -2.72 20.47
C PRO A 61 -3.24 -2.13 20.95
N TYR A 62 -3.61 -0.93 20.49
CA TYR A 62 -4.82 -0.21 20.95
C TYR A 62 -6.08 -0.51 20.13
N GLY A 63 -6.08 -1.59 19.34
CA GLY A 63 -7.13 -1.87 18.38
C GLY A 63 -6.92 -1.16 17.04
N PHE A 64 -7.99 -1.01 16.25
CA PHE A 64 -7.95 -0.30 14.98
C PHE A 64 -7.88 1.22 15.23
N THR A 65 -6.88 1.89 14.67
CA THR A 65 -6.58 3.30 14.95
C THR A 65 -6.33 4.09 13.66
N LEU A 66 -6.01 5.38 13.80
CA LEU A 66 -5.60 6.22 12.67
C LEU A 66 -4.40 5.66 11.90
N ALA A 67 -3.53 4.88 12.56
CA ALA A 67 -2.42 4.22 11.87
C ALA A 67 -2.91 3.20 10.83
N ASP A 68 -3.99 2.47 11.14
CA ASP A 68 -4.61 1.49 10.23
C ASP A 68 -5.40 2.19 9.12
N CYS A 69 -6.02 3.34 9.44
CA CYS A 69 -6.62 4.22 8.43
C CYS A 69 -5.59 4.74 7.42
N ALA A 70 -4.37 5.08 7.86
CA ALA A 70 -3.27 5.46 6.96
C ALA A 70 -2.73 4.24 6.18
N ALA A 71 -2.66 3.08 6.83
CA ALA A 71 -2.16 1.85 6.24
C ALA A 71 -3.05 1.33 5.10
N ALA A 72 -4.37 1.36 5.26
CA ALA A 72 -5.32 0.77 4.33
C ALA A 72 -5.15 1.25 2.87
N PRO A 73 -5.27 2.55 2.54
CA PRO A 73 -5.07 3.01 1.18
C PRO A 73 -3.60 2.86 0.74
N SER A 74 -2.65 3.03 1.66
CA SER A 74 -1.22 2.91 1.36
C SER A 74 -0.88 1.50 0.87
N LEU A 75 -1.25 0.46 1.61
CA LEU A 75 -0.96 -0.93 1.21
C LEU A 75 -1.86 -1.42 0.08
N PHE A 76 -3.05 -0.84 -0.10
CA PHE A 76 -3.89 -1.14 -1.25
C PHE A 76 -3.21 -0.74 -2.56
N TYR A 77 -2.85 0.55 -2.71
CA TYR A 77 -2.21 1.03 -3.93
C TYR A 77 -0.75 0.57 -4.06
N ALA A 78 -0.01 0.43 -2.96
CA ALA A 78 1.37 -0.07 -3.04
C ALA A 78 1.41 -1.48 -3.63
N ASP A 79 0.46 -2.35 -3.26
CA ASP A 79 0.39 -3.70 -3.80
C ASP A 79 -0.05 -3.74 -5.28
N TRP A 80 -0.80 -2.75 -5.75
CA TRP A 80 -1.11 -2.60 -7.18
C TRP A 80 0.11 -2.17 -7.99
N VAL A 81 0.91 -1.22 -7.47
CA VAL A 81 2.15 -0.75 -8.10
C VAL A 81 3.24 -1.83 -8.05
N TYR A 82 3.46 -2.39 -6.87
CA TYR A 82 4.48 -3.38 -6.59
C TYR A 82 3.99 -4.34 -5.51
N GLN A 83 3.52 -5.50 -5.97
CA GLN A 83 2.91 -6.52 -5.13
C GLN A 83 3.82 -6.90 -3.97
N ILE A 84 3.24 -7.02 -2.77
CA ILE A 84 3.97 -7.41 -1.57
C ILE A 84 4.48 -8.85 -1.75
N PRO A 85 5.81 -9.07 -1.76
CA PRO A 85 6.38 -10.41 -1.94
C PRO A 85 5.86 -11.44 -0.91
N GLU A 86 5.69 -12.69 -1.35
CA GLU A 86 5.11 -13.77 -0.53
C GLU A 86 5.85 -14.02 0.78
N LYS A 87 7.16 -13.79 0.80
CA LYS A 87 8.02 -13.92 2.00
C LYS A 87 7.65 -12.98 3.16
N TYR A 88 6.84 -11.95 2.92
CA TYR A 88 6.39 -11.00 3.96
C TYR A 88 4.99 -11.38 4.46
N GLU A 89 4.90 -12.53 5.12
CA GLU A 89 3.65 -13.16 5.54
C GLU A 89 2.85 -12.31 6.55
N ASN A 90 3.52 -11.64 7.48
CA ASN A 90 2.87 -10.81 8.50
C ASN A 90 2.25 -9.56 7.86
N LEU A 91 2.99 -8.92 6.95
CA LEU A 91 2.51 -7.75 6.22
C LEU A 91 1.34 -8.11 5.31
N ARG A 92 1.42 -9.23 4.58
CA ARG A 92 0.30 -9.71 3.74
C ARG A 92 -0.93 -10.05 4.57
N SER A 93 -0.73 -10.72 5.71
CA SER A 93 -1.82 -11.03 6.64
C SER A 93 -2.46 -9.76 7.22
N TYR A 94 -1.65 -8.75 7.52
CA TYR A 94 -2.13 -7.43 7.97
C TYR A 94 -2.93 -6.71 6.87
N ARG A 95 -2.43 -6.68 5.63
CA ARG A 95 -3.18 -6.14 4.48
C ARG A 95 -4.52 -6.86 4.29
N ALA A 96 -4.55 -8.18 4.37
CA ALA A 96 -5.78 -8.95 4.27
C ALA A 96 -6.79 -8.57 5.37
N ARG A 97 -6.33 -8.38 6.61
CA ARG A 97 -7.19 -7.89 7.71
C ARG A 97 -7.73 -6.48 7.46
N LEU A 98 -6.90 -5.58 6.92
CA LEU A 98 -7.35 -4.23 6.55
C LEU A 98 -8.45 -4.29 5.50
N LEU A 99 -8.29 -5.07 4.43
CA LEU A 99 -9.29 -5.20 3.38
C LEU A 99 -10.58 -5.87 3.84
N ALA A 100 -10.49 -6.78 4.81
CA ALA A 100 -11.66 -7.39 5.44
C ALA A 100 -12.37 -6.47 6.46
N HIS A 101 -11.76 -5.35 6.87
CA HIS A 101 -12.39 -4.44 7.81
C HIS A 101 -13.62 -3.76 7.17
N PRO A 102 -14.81 -3.74 7.81
CA PRO A 102 -16.05 -3.34 7.14
C PRO A 102 -16.01 -1.98 6.44
N THR A 103 -15.43 -0.97 7.10
CA THR A 103 -15.31 0.37 6.52
C THR A 103 -14.38 0.41 5.31
N VAL A 104 -13.27 -0.32 5.37
CA VAL A 104 -12.28 -0.37 4.27
C VAL A 104 -12.86 -1.15 3.10
N SER A 105 -13.44 -2.32 3.35
CA SER A 105 -14.12 -3.13 2.34
C SER A 105 -15.18 -2.31 1.61
N ARG A 106 -16.06 -1.61 2.34
CA ARG A 106 -17.07 -0.75 1.71
C ARG A 106 -16.45 0.30 0.79
N CYS A 107 -15.39 0.99 1.23
CA CYS A 107 -14.69 1.96 0.39
C CYS A 107 -14.08 1.32 -0.87
N VAL A 108 -13.48 0.14 -0.77
CA VAL A 108 -12.90 -0.58 -1.91
C VAL A 108 -13.97 -1.03 -2.91
N GLU A 109 -15.11 -1.53 -2.40
CA GLU A 109 -16.24 -1.96 -3.22
C GLU A 109 -16.90 -0.78 -3.96
N GLU A 110 -17.20 0.31 -3.24
CA GLU A 110 -17.78 1.52 -3.82
C GLU A 110 -16.84 2.18 -4.86
N ALA A 111 -15.52 1.96 -4.74
CA ALA A 111 -14.53 2.47 -5.68
C ALA A 111 -14.39 1.63 -6.96
N ARG A 112 -14.98 0.43 -7.06
CA ARG A 112 -14.83 -0.46 -8.24
C ARG A 112 -15.11 0.23 -9.59
N PRO A 113 -16.18 1.05 -9.76
CA PRO A 113 -16.44 1.74 -11.02
C PRO A 113 -15.33 2.70 -11.47
N TYR A 114 -14.49 3.17 -10.53
CA TYR A 114 -13.45 4.15 -10.78
C TYR A 114 -12.07 3.54 -11.02
N ARG A 115 -11.93 2.21 -10.93
CA ARG A 115 -10.63 1.52 -11.05
C ARG A 115 -9.92 1.77 -12.38
N ALA A 116 -10.69 1.96 -13.46
CA ALA A 116 -10.15 2.29 -14.78
C ALA A 116 -9.43 3.65 -14.83
N TYR A 117 -9.63 4.52 -13.83
CA TYR A 117 -8.88 5.78 -13.72
C TYR A 117 -7.50 5.61 -13.09
N PHE A 118 -7.17 4.44 -12.54
CA PHE A 118 -5.83 4.20 -12.00
C PHE A 118 -4.80 4.15 -13.15
N PRO A 119 -3.78 5.05 -13.18
CA PRO A 119 -2.95 5.23 -14.38
C PRO A 119 -2.15 4.00 -14.84
N LEU A 120 -1.85 3.07 -13.93
CA LEU A 120 -1.08 1.85 -14.23
C LEU A 120 -1.97 0.66 -14.60
N GLY A 121 -3.29 0.84 -14.60
CA GLY A 121 -4.26 -0.25 -14.70
C GLY A 121 -4.49 -0.91 -13.33
N ALA A 122 -5.75 -1.04 -12.94
CA ALA A 122 -6.11 -1.75 -11.72
C ALA A 122 -6.08 -3.27 -11.96
N PRO A 123 -5.41 -4.06 -11.10
CA PRO A 123 -5.42 -5.51 -11.21
C PRO A 123 -6.81 -6.09 -10.89
N ASP A 124 -7.11 -7.27 -11.42
CA ASP A 124 -8.33 -8.03 -11.13
C ASP A 124 -8.20 -8.80 -9.80
N ARG A 125 -7.94 -8.04 -8.73
CA ARG A 125 -7.88 -8.50 -7.35
C ARG A 125 -8.35 -7.39 -6.42
N ASP A 126 -8.65 -7.80 -5.18
CA ASP A 126 -9.28 -6.98 -4.13
C ASP A 126 -10.70 -6.52 -4.48
#